data_AF-A0A914VNE9-F1
#
_entry.id   AF-A0A914VNE9-F1
#
_cell.length_a   1.000
_cell.length_b   1.000
_cell.length_c   1.000
_cell.angle_alpha   90.00
_cell.angle_beta   90.00
_cell.angle_gamma   90.00
#
_symmetry.space_group_name_H-M   'P 1'
#
loop_
_entity.id
_entity.type
_entity.pdbx_description
1 polymer ?
#
loop_
_entity_poly.entity_id
_entity_poly.type
_entity_poly.pdbx_seq_one_letter_code
_entity_poly.pdbx_strand_id
1 'polypeptide(L)'
;MDAITVKRNLTQELGSVIKAAVSERSDGEALPSDATQAVCNVIESIFIHGLRDPFFVKGSRYAKYPEPNFWPFISKFSHRSIRSQISGLKQIRSEVGRARAWVRIVLNEGVIEHYVTALSRDNKAV
;
A
#
# COMPACT_ATOMS: atom_id res chain seq x y z
N MET A 1 -7.26 -19.91 7.86
CA MET A 1 -7.89 -18.72 8.47
C MET A 1 -8.81 -18.12 7.43
N ASP A 2 -10.09 -17.87 7.74
CA ASP A 2 -11.03 -17.32 6.75
C ASP A 2 -10.76 -15.82 6.48
N ALA A 3 -11.28 -15.32 5.35
CA ALA A 3 -11.07 -13.93 4.91
C ALA A 3 -11.59 -12.88 5.91
N ILE A 4 -12.63 -13.22 6.67
CA ILE A 4 -13.21 -12.33 7.70
C ILE A 4 -12.21 -12.14 8.84
N THR A 5 -11.62 -13.24 9.30
CA THR A 5 -10.62 -13.25 10.36
C THR A 5 -9.35 -12.49 9.94
N VAL A 6 -8.89 -12.68 8.69
CA VAL A 6 -7.73 -11.94 8.17
C VAL A 6 -8.02 -10.44 8.11
N LYS A 7 -9.18 -10.04 7.56
CA LYS A 7 -9.60 -8.63 7.54
C LYS A 7 -9.64 -8.03 8.94
N ARG A 8 -10.22 -8.74 9.92
CA ARG A 8 -10.27 -8.29 11.31
C ARG A 8 -8.86 -8.06 11.88
N ASN A 9 -7.95 -9.00 11.67
CA ASN A 9 -6.58 -8.90 12.15
C ASN A 9 -5.84 -7.73 11.50
N LEU A 10 -5.97 -7.53 10.18
CA LEU A 10 -5.36 -6.40 9.47
C LEU A 10 -5.88 -5.05 9.98
N THR A 11 -7.18 -4.93 10.25
CA THR A 11 -7.76 -3.71 10.83
C THR A 11 -7.23 -3.45 12.24
N GLN A 12 -7.14 -4.48 13.08
CA GLN A 12 -6.57 -4.36 14.43
C GLN A 12 -5.11 -3.94 14.39
N GLU A 13 -4.33 -4.57 13.51
CA GLU A 13 -2.91 -4.26 13.33
C GLU A 13 -2.70 -2.84 12.84
N LEU A 14 -3.50 -2.39 11.86
CA LEU A 14 -3.44 -1.00 11.36
C LEU A 14 -3.69 -0.01 12.50
N GLY A 15 -4.71 -0.25 13.32
CA GLY A 15 -5.00 0.58 14.48
C GLY A 15 -3.89 0.58 15.52
N SER A 16 -3.23 -0.57 15.74
CA SER A 16 -2.10 -0.71 16.66
C SER A 16 -0.89 0.09 16.17
N VAL A 17 -0.49 -0.13 14.92
CA VAL A 17 0.70 0.49 14.32
C VAL A 17 0.54 2.00 14.18
N ILE A 18 -0.64 2.50 13.81
CA ILE A 18 -0.89 3.95 13.76
C ILE A 18 -0.78 4.57 15.16
N LYS A 19 -1.35 3.93 16.20
CA LYS A 19 -1.24 4.44 17.58
C LYS A 19 0.20 4.50 18.07
N ALA A 20 0.98 3.46 17.78
CA ALA A 20 2.41 3.43 18.11
C ALA A 20 3.15 4.56 17.39
N ALA A 21 2.97 4.67 16.07
CA ALA A 21 3.61 5.70 15.26
C ALA A 21 3.27 7.14 15.72
N VAL A 22 2.01 7.40 16.09
CA VAL A 22 1.59 8.72 16.61
C VAL A 22 2.19 8.97 18.00
N SER A 23 2.31 7.96 18.85
CA SER A 23 2.92 8.08 20.19
C SER A 23 4.42 8.36 20.13
N GLU A 24 5.11 7.83 19.12
CA GLU A 24 6.54 8.03 18.89
C GLU A 24 6.86 9.35 18.16
N ARG A 25 5.85 10.03 17.62
CA ARG A 25 6.03 11.23 16.81
C ARG A 25 6.15 12.48 17.67
N SER A 26 7.23 13.23 17.48
CA SER A 26 7.34 14.61 17.96
C SER A 26 6.55 15.58 17.07
N ASP A 27 5.99 16.65 17.65
CA ASP A 27 5.26 17.65 16.90
C ASP A 27 6.11 18.30 15.80
N GLY A 28 5.58 18.30 14.58
CA GLY A 28 6.25 18.86 13.40
C GLY A 28 7.32 17.96 12.77
N GLU A 29 7.67 16.83 13.37
CA GLU A 29 8.66 15.91 12.83
C GLU A 29 8.05 14.80 11.96
N ALA A 30 8.89 14.27 11.06
CA ALA A 30 8.57 13.06 10.31
C ALA A 30 8.65 11.82 11.23
N LEU A 31 7.92 10.76 10.86
CA LEU A 31 8.00 9.51 11.60
C LEU A 31 9.41 8.89 11.51
N PRO A 32 9.87 8.21 12.57
CA PRO A 32 11.05 7.35 12.51
C PRO A 32 10.95 6.33 11.37
N SER A 33 12.10 5.86 10.88
CA SER A 33 12.16 4.89 9.76
C SER A 33 11.33 3.64 10.02
N ASP A 34 11.39 3.13 11.25
CA ASP A 34 10.80 1.86 11.63
C ASP A 34 9.28 1.98 11.74
N ALA A 35 8.79 3.04 12.38
CA ALA A 35 7.37 3.39 12.41
C ALA A 35 6.82 3.62 10.99
N THR A 36 7.56 4.34 10.14
CA THR A 36 7.19 4.56 8.73
C THR A 36 7.06 3.23 7.99
N GLN A 37 8.02 2.32 8.16
CA GLN A 37 8.03 1.03 7.52
C GLN A 37 6.88 0.15 8.02
N ALA A 38 6.60 0.14 9.32
CA ALA A 38 5.51 -0.60 9.92
C ALA A 38 4.14 -0.14 9.35
N VAL A 39 3.89 1.17 9.31
CA VAL A 39 2.67 1.74 8.74
C VAL A 39 2.53 1.34 7.26
N CYS A 40 3.60 1.50 6.48
CA CYS A 40 3.60 1.11 5.06
C CYS A 40 3.32 -0.39 4.85
N ASN A 41 3.91 -1.26 5.68
CA ASN A 41 3.76 -2.71 5.58
C ASN A 41 2.33 -3.17 5.82
N VAL A 42 1.66 -2.61 6.85
CA VAL A 42 0.27 -2.98 7.14
C VAL A 42 -0.66 -2.49 6.05
N ILE A 43 -0.44 -1.29 5.52
CA ILE A 43 -1.21 -0.76 4.39
C ILE A 43 -0.99 -1.60 3.13
N GLU A 44 0.25 -1.95 2.80
CA GLU A 44 0.55 -2.88 1.70
C GLU A 44 -0.16 -4.22 1.91
N SER A 45 -0.14 -4.75 3.14
CA SER A 45 -0.84 -6.00 3.51
C SER A 45 -2.35 -5.94 3.24
N ILE A 46 -2.98 -4.78 3.49
CA ILE A 46 -4.39 -4.55 3.19
C ILE A 46 -4.65 -4.57 1.67
N PHE A 47 -3.80 -3.94 0.88
CA PHE A 47 -3.97 -3.91 -0.59
C PHE A 47 -3.69 -5.24 -1.27
N ILE A 48 -2.81 -6.07 -0.70
CA ILE A 48 -2.53 -7.40 -1.26
C ILE A 48 -3.53 -8.47 -0.79
N HIS A 49 -4.25 -8.21 0.31
CA HIS A 49 -5.27 -9.12 0.81
C HIS A 49 -6.44 -9.23 -0.17
N GLY A 50 -6.68 -10.45 -0.67
CA GLY A 50 -7.75 -10.73 -1.62
C GLY A 50 -7.41 -10.45 -3.07
N LEU A 51 -6.15 -10.14 -3.40
CA LEU A 51 -5.70 -10.10 -4.79
C LEU A 51 -5.88 -11.47 -5.46
N ARG A 52 -6.38 -11.44 -6.70
CA ARG A 52 -6.46 -12.63 -7.56
C ARG A 52 -5.13 -12.91 -8.23
N ASP A 53 -4.93 -14.14 -8.68
CA ASP A 53 -3.72 -14.63 -9.35
C ASP A 53 -3.12 -13.71 -10.44
N PRO A 54 -3.90 -12.99 -11.28
CA PRO A 54 -3.34 -12.09 -12.28
C PRO A 54 -2.51 -10.93 -11.72
N PHE A 55 -2.67 -10.61 -10.44
CA PHE A 55 -1.93 -9.55 -9.75
C PHE A 55 -0.64 -10.06 -9.10
N PHE A 56 -0.24 -11.30 -9.34
CA PHE A 56 1.03 -11.83 -8.83
C PHE A 56 2.08 -11.82 -9.93
N VAL A 57 3.19 -11.12 -9.69
CA VAL A 57 4.36 -11.14 -10.57
C VAL A 57 5.02 -12.49 -10.40
N LYS A 58 5.16 -13.24 -11.50
CA LYS A 58 5.77 -14.56 -11.50
C LYS A 58 7.17 -14.49 -10.89
N GLY A 59 7.49 -15.49 -10.07
CA GLY A 59 8.81 -15.63 -9.48
C GLY A 59 9.92 -15.69 -10.54
N SER A 60 11.10 -15.21 -10.17
CA SER A 60 12.32 -15.32 -10.98
C SER A 60 13.25 -16.36 -10.36
N ARG A 61 14.38 -16.64 -11.03
CA ARG A 61 15.47 -17.47 -10.46
C ARG A 61 15.91 -16.98 -9.06
N TYR A 62 15.80 -15.68 -8.80
CA TYR A 62 16.21 -15.04 -7.54
C TYR A 62 15.02 -14.76 -6.59
N ALA A 63 13.78 -14.97 -7.04
CA ALA A 63 12.57 -14.77 -6.26
C ALA A 63 11.65 -15.98 -6.44
N LYS A 64 11.83 -16.99 -5.57
CA LYS A 64 11.17 -18.30 -5.69
C LYS A 64 9.64 -18.21 -5.62
N TYR A 65 9.10 -17.23 -4.91
CA TYR A 65 7.67 -17.06 -4.70
C TYR A 65 7.13 -15.89 -5.53
N PRO A 66 5.89 -15.99 -6.07
CA PRO A 66 5.25 -14.87 -6.73
C PRO A 66 5.13 -13.66 -5.80
N GLU A 67 5.41 -12.47 -6.31
CA GLU A 67 5.31 -11.22 -5.53
C GLU A 67 3.95 -10.56 -5.83
N PRO A 68 3.14 -10.22 -4.81
CA PRO A 68 1.87 -9.54 -5.03
C PRO A 68 2.09 -8.12 -5.56
N ASN A 69 1.27 -7.69 -6.51
CA ASN A 69 1.39 -6.42 -7.20
C ASN A 69 0.02 -5.77 -7.40
N PHE A 70 -0.30 -4.81 -6.53
CA PHE A 70 -1.55 -4.04 -6.62
C PHE A 70 -1.43 -2.79 -7.52
N TRP A 71 -0.26 -2.48 -8.11
CA TRP A 71 -0.07 -1.31 -8.96
C TRP A 71 -1.02 -1.25 -10.18
N PRO A 72 -1.25 -2.35 -10.94
CA PRO A 72 -2.16 -2.33 -12.09
C PRO A 72 -3.60 -1.97 -11.73
N PHE A 73 -3.98 -2.22 -10.47
CA PHE A 73 -5.27 -1.86 -9.92
C PHE A 73 -5.31 -0.37 -9.53
N ILE A 74 -4.46 0.04 -8.59
CA ILE A 74 -4.55 1.40 -8.01
C ILE A 74 -4.14 2.51 -9.00
N SER A 75 -3.34 2.20 -10.01
CA SER A 75 -2.89 3.17 -11.00
C SER A 75 -4.04 3.68 -11.89
N LYS A 76 -5.12 2.89 -12.04
CA LYS A 76 -6.33 3.30 -12.77
C LYS A 76 -7.12 4.37 -12.02
N PHE A 77 -7.09 4.33 -10.69
CA PHE A 77 -7.77 5.28 -9.82
C PHE A 77 -6.90 6.48 -9.46
N SER A 78 -5.58 6.36 -9.62
CA SER A 78 -4.63 7.40 -9.26
C SER A 78 -4.72 8.63 -10.15
N HIS A 79 -4.75 9.81 -9.52
CA HIS A 79 -4.65 11.08 -10.24
C HIS A 79 -3.39 11.15 -11.12
N ARG A 80 -3.48 11.90 -12.22
CA ARG A 80 -2.37 12.08 -13.17
C ARG A 80 -1.12 12.64 -12.49
N SER A 81 -1.27 13.53 -11.51
CA SER A 81 -0.18 14.12 -10.73
C SER A 81 0.64 13.03 -10.02
N ILE A 82 0.00 12.18 -9.23
CA ILE A 82 0.65 11.08 -8.50
C ILE A 82 1.35 10.12 -9.47
N ARG A 83 0.69 9.73 -10.57
CA ARG A 83 1.31 8.87 -11.58
C ARG A 83 2.55 9.50 -12.22
N SER A 84 2.52 10.81 -12.44
CA SER A 84 3.65 11.56 -13.00
C SER A 84 4.81 11.63 -12.00
N GLN A 85 4.52 11.88 -10.73
CA GLN A 85 5.51 11.86 -9.65
C GLN A 85 6.19 10.50 -9.55
N ILE A 86 5.42 9.41 -9.54
CA ILE A 86 5.95 8.04 -9.50
C ILE A 86 6.81 7.75 -10.75
N SER A 87 6.34 8.16 -11.93
CA SER A 87 7.09 7.96 -13.19
C SER A 87 8.40 8.76 -13.23
N GLY A 88 8.49 9.87 -12.48
CA GLY A 88 9.72 10.64 -12.31
C GLY A 88 10.77 9.98 -11.42
N LEU A 89 10.40 8.98 -10.61
CA LEU A 89 11.31 8.26 -9.71
C LEU A 89 12.13 7.22 -10.48
N LYS A 90 13.22 7.65 -11.13
CA LYS A 90 14.08 6.83 -12.01
C LYS A 90 14.71 5.61 -11.34
N GLN A 91 14.81 5.61 -10.00
CA GLN A 91 15.30 4.49 -9.21
C GLN A 91 14.27 3.35 -9.08
N ILE A 92 12.98 3.63 -9.29
CA ILE A 92 11.90 2.67 -9.14
C ILE A 92 11.58 2.02 -10.49
N ARG A 93 12.03 0.77 -10.65
CA ARG A 93 11.97 0.05 -11.94
C ARG A 93 10.91 -1.05 -12.00
N SER A 94 10.34 -1.45 -10.86
CA SER A 94 9.30 -2.49 -10.79
C SER A 94 7.94 -1.89 -10.48
N GLU A 95 6.88 -2.56 -10.94
CA GLU A 95 5.51 -2.19 -10.60
C GLU A 95 5.23 -2.31 -9.10
N VAL A 96 5.80 -3.33 -8.44
CA VAL A 96 5.72 -3.45 -6.98
C VAL A 96 6.37 -2.25 -6.30
N GLY A 97 7.53 -1.80 -6.80
CA GLY A 97 8.17 -0.58 -6.32
C GLY A 97 7.28 0.66 -6.52
N ARG A 98 6.57 0.75 -7.65
CA ARG A 98 5.61 1.84 -7.90
C ARG A 98 4.42 1.78 -6.93
N ALA A 99 3.92 0.58 -6.62
CA ALA A 99 2.87 0.36 -5.61
C ALA A 99 3.31 0.86 -4.23
N ARG A 100 4.53 0.52 -3.81
CA ARG A 100 5.11 0.97 -2.54
C ARG A 100 5.41 2.47 -2.49
N ALA A 101 5.78 3.07 -3.62
CA ALA A 101 5.95 4.51 -3.75
C ALA A 101 4.61 5.24 -3.64
N TRP A 102 3.56 4.69 -4.27
CA TRP A 102 2.21 5.22 -4.19
C TRP A 102 1.72 5.33 -2.74
N VAL A 103 1.88 4.26 -1.95
CA VAL A 103 1.49 4.26 -0.52
C VAL A 103 2.16 5.41 0.23
N ARG A 104 3.47 5.60 0.04
CA ARG A 104 4.22 6.68 0.70
C ARG A 104 3.76 8.07 0.26
N ILE A 105 3.50 8.25 -1.04
CA ILE A 105 3.02 9.54 -1.58
C ILE A 105 1.64 9.88 -1.01
N VAL A 106 0.68 8.97 -1.07
CA VAL A 106 -0.70 9.26 -0.61
C VAL A 106 -0.79 9.44 0.90
N LEU A 107 0.12 8.82 1.67
CA LEU A 107 0.27 9.08 3.11
C LEU A 107 0.82 10.48 3.36
N ASN A 108 1.90 10.86 2.66
CA ASN A 108 2.51 12.19 2.82
C ASN A 108 1.56 13.31 2.39
N GLU A 109 0.73 13.08 1.38
CA GLU A 109 -0.29 14.03 0.91
C GLU A 109 -1.57 14.01 1.77
N GLY A 110 -1.72 13.05 2.69
CA GLY A 110 -2.91 12.94 3.55
C GLY A 110 -4.18 12.51 2.81
N VAL A 111 -4.06 11.83 1.67
CA VAL A 111 -5.19 11.49 0.76
C VAL A 111 -5.51 9.99 0.71
N ILE A 112 -4.89 9.16 1.55
CA ILE A 112 -5.11 7.70 1.51
C ILE A 112 -6.57 7.31 1.76
N GLU A 113 -7.26 7.97 2.69
CA GLU A 113 -8.66 7.71 3.02
C GLU A 113 -9.57 7.95 1.79
N HIS A 114 -9.30 9.02 1.05
CA HIS A 114 -10.03 9.36 -0.17
C HIS A 114 -9.91 8.23 -1.21
N TYR A 115 -8.70 7.73 -1.44
CA TYR A 115 -8.48 6.62 -2.37
C TYR A 115 -9.13 5.33 -1.90
N VAL A 116 -8.99 4.96 -0.63
CA VAL A 116 -9.63 3.74 -0.07
C VAL A 116 -11.15 3.83 -0.20
N THR A 117 -11.73 5.00 0.08
CA THR A 117 -13.18 5.22 -0.07
C THR A 117 -13.62 5.10 -1.53
N ALA A 118 -12.87 5.69 -2.46
CA ALA A 118 -13.16 5.60 -3.89
C ALA A 118 -13.09 4.15 -4.39
N LEU A 119 -12.03 3.42 -4.01
CA LEU A 119 -11.83 2.02 -4.36
C LEU A 119 -12.93 1.11 -3.79
N SER A 120 -13.36 1.35 -2.56
CA SER A 120 -14.39 0.54 -1.89
C SER A 120 -15.79 0.70 -2.49
N ARG A 121 -16.03 1.79 -3.22
CA ARG A 121 -17.30 2.03 -3.92
C ARG A 121 -17.36 1.37 -5.29
N ASP A 122 -16.21 1.01 -5.86
CA ASP A 122 -16.15 0.36 -7.17
C ASP A 122 -16.31 -1.16 -7.04
N ASN A 123 -17.57 -1.60 -7.08
CA ASN A 123 -17.93 -3.02 -7.04
C ASN A 123 -17.65 -3.76 -8.37
N LYS A 124 -17.10 -3.09 -9.39
CA LYS A 124 -16.78 -3.69 -10.70
C LYS A 124 -15.30 -4.04 -10.85
N ALA A 125 -14.47 -3.69 -9.88
CA ALA A 125 -13.02 -3.78 -9.99
C ALA A 125 -12.43 -5.07 -9.38
N VAL A 126 -13.29 -5.97 -8.87
CA VAL A 126 -12.94 -7.31 -8.40
C VAL A 126 -13.43 -8.35 -9.39
#